data_AF-A0A7K4BKW9-F1
#
_entry.id   AF-A0A7K4BKW9-F1
#
_cell.length_a   1.000
_cell.length_b   1.000
_cell.length_c   1.000
_cell.angle_alpha   90.00
_cell.angle_beta   90.00
_cell.angle_gamma   90.00
#
_symmetry.space_group_name_H-M   'P 1'
#
loop_
_entity.id
_entity.type
_entity.pdbx_description
1 polymer ?
#
loop_
_entity_poly.entity_id
_entity_poly.type
_entity_poly.pdbx_seq_one_letter_code
_entity_poly.pdbx_strand_id
1 'polypeptide(L)'
;MTDIQFKRGSTLPVYQVTLSRPDNPSTPLPLAGAEVRLVARSKLSGATVIDEALEILDATAGLCQFSREVGDYLQGDRCKAEIIVTFGNGAVLVLPTTGYYSLIIEDSLA
;
A
#
# COMPACT_ATOMS: atom_id res chain seq x y z
N MET A 1 7.08 -4.94 12.43
CA MET A 1 7.08 -4.21 11.15
C MET A 1 6.10 -4.94 10.25
N THR A 2 5.10 -4.27 9.69
CA THR A 2 4.17 -4.93 8.77
C THR A 2 4.82 -4.94 7.40
N ASP A 3 5.10 -6.13 6.89
CA ASP A 3 5.79 -6.30 5.61
C ASP A 3 4.75 -6.52 4.50
N ILE A 4 4.82 -5.72 3.44
CA ILE A 4 4.05 -5.92 2.22
C ILE A 4 4.88 -6.83 1.32
N GLN A 5 4.34 -7.99 0.91
CA GLN A 5 5.08 -8.97 0.13
C GLN A 5 4.35 -9.31 -1.16
N PHE A 6 5.09 -9.32 -2.27
CA PHE A 6 4.58 -9.65 -3.59
C PHE A 6 5.47 -10.68 -4.28
N LYS A 7 4.86 -11.52 -5.13
CA LYS A 7 5.61 -12.36 -6.09
C LYS A 7 5.54 -11.76 -7.49
N ARG A 8 6.66 -11.78 -8.21
CA ARG A 8 6.75 -11.36 -9.62
C ARG A 8 6.02 -12.35 -10.52
N GLY A 9 5.29 -11.87 -11.52
CA GLY A 9 4.50 -12.69 -12.44
C GLY A 9 3.13 -13.12 -11.90
N SER A 10 2.84 -12.89 -10.62
CA SER A 10 1.50 -13.02 -10.07
C SER A 10 0.59 -11.92 -10.62
N THR A 11 -0.40 -12.30 -11.43
CA THR A 11 -1.59 -11.48 -11.70
C THR A 11 -2.60 -11.54 -10.55
N LEU A 12 -2.41 -12.53 -9.68
CA LEU A 12 -3.04 -12.75 -8.39
C LEU A 12 -1.91 -13.20 -7.47
N PRO A 13 -1.63 -12.52 -6.35
CA PRO A 13 -2.65 -12.10 -5.40
C PRO A 13 -2.88 -10.60 -5.31
N VAL A 14 -4.07 -10.26 -4.84
CA VAL A 14 -4.45 -8.94 -4.36
C VAL A 14 -3.85 -8.72 -2.97
N TYR A 15 -3.30 -7.54 -2.70
CA TYR A 15 -2.87 -7.19 -1.33
C TYR A 15 -4.01 -6.44 -0.64
N GLN A 16 -4.63 -7.09 0.34
CA GLN A 16 -5.64 -6.47 1.18
C GLN A 16 -5.02 -5.90 2.44
N VAL A 17 -5.45 -4.70 2.80
CA VAL A 17 -4.99 -4.00 4.00
C VAL A 17 -6.17 -3.33 4.69
N THR A 18 -6.25 -3.52 6.01
CA THR A 18 -7.16 -2.77 6.88
C THR A 18 -6.40 -1.58 7.45
N LEU A 19 -6.86 -0.37 7.12
CA LEU A 19 -6.34 0.86 7.68
C LEU A 19 -7.03 1.15 9.01
N SER A 20 -6.22 1.35 10.05
CA SER A 20 -6.69 1.76 11.38
C SER A 20 -6.27 3.18 11.68
N ARG A 21 -6.97 3.81 12.62
CA ARG A 21 -6.63 5.15 13.10
C ARG A 21 -5.23 5.14 13.74
N PRO A 22 -4.34 6.10 13.42
CA PRO A 22 -3.01 6.15 14.03
C PRO A 22 -3.03 6.34 15.55
N ASP A 23 -4.01 7.10 16.05
CA ASP A 23 -4.22 7.37 17.47
C ASP A 23 -4.86 6.20 18.21
N ASN A 24 -5.59 5.34 17.50
CA ASN A 24 -6.18 4.13 18.06
C ASN A 24 -6.17 2.98 17.03
N PRO A 25 -5.10 2.16 17.01
CA PRO A 25 -4.95 1.06 16.05
C PRO A 25 -6.04 -0.02 16.09
N SER A 26 -6.83 -0.08 17.18
CA SER A 26 -7.98 -0.99 17.29
C SER A 26 -9.25 -0.47 16.59
N THR A 27 -9.25 0.79 16.17
CA THR A 27 -10.38 1.43 15.49
C THR A 27 -10.10 1.54 14.00
N PRO A 28 -11.00 1.03 13.13
CA PRO A 28 -10.92 1.23 11.69
C PRO A 28 -10.84 2.70 11.30
N LEU A 29 -10.09 3.00 10.23
CA LEU A 29 -10.06 4.32 9.63
C LEU A 29 -11.23 4.43 8.64
N PRO A 30 -12.19 5.35 8.86
CA PRO A 30 -13.28 5.55 7.90
C PRO A 30 -12.75 6.19 6.61
N LEU A 31 -13.12 5.63 5.46
CA LEU A 31 -12.65 6.03 4.13
C LEU A 31 -13.78 6.53 3.20
N ALA A 32 -14.95 6.85 3.76
CA ALA A 32 -16.08 7.33 2.97
C ALA A 32 -15.72 8.65 2.26
N GLY A 33 -15.76 8.64 0.92
CA GLY A 33 -15.36 9.78 0.10
C GLY A 33 -13.86 10.08 0.13
N ALA A 34 -13.03 9.13 0.58
CA ALA A 34 -11.58 9.24 0.54
C ALA A 34 -11.01 8.56 -0.71
N GLU A 35 -9.83 9.00 -1.12
CA GLU A 35 -8.96 8.33 -2.07
C GLU A 35 -7.76 7.76 -1.31
N VAL A 36 -7.35 6.53 -1.65
CA VAL A 36 -6.22 5.87 -1.01
C VAL A 36 -5.21 5.48 -2.07
N ARG A 37 -3.94 5.78 -1.86
CA ARG A 37 -2.83 5.45 -2.78
C ARG A 37 -1.72 4.72 -2.06
N LEU A 38 -1.15 3.72 -2.72
CA LEU A 38 0.08 3.05 -2.29
C LEU A 38 1.26 3.67 -3.05
N VAL A 39 2.19 4.24 -2.31
CA VAL A 39 3.43 4.79 -2.88
C VAL A 39 4.60 3.95 -2.38
N ALA A 40 5.38 3.38 -3.29
CA ALA A 40 6.58 2.63 -2.97
C ALA A 40 7.77 3.19 -3.73
N ARG A 41 8.90 3.36 -3.02
CA ARG A 41 10.17 3.78 -3.62
C ARG A 41 11.25 2.75 -3.34
N SER A 42 12.04 2.46 -4.36
CA SER A 42 13.24 1.63 -4.26
C SER A 42 14.18 2.19 -3.20
N LYS A 43 14.67 1.36 -2.27
CA LYS A 43 15.73 1.78 -1.35
C LYS A 43 17.10 1.84 -2.05
N LEU A 44 17.26 1.15 -3.17
CA LEU A 44 18.50 1.11 -3.92
C LEU A 44 18.64 2.33 -4.85
N SER A 45 17.65 2.56 -5.71
CA SER A 45 17.69 3.61 -6.72
C SER A 45 16.99 4.90 -6.30
N GLY A 46 16.12 4.85 -5.29
CA GLY A 46 15.23 5.96 -4.93
C GLY A 46 14.07 6.18 -5.90
N ALA A 47 14.02 5.44 -7.01
CA ALA A 47 12.95 5.55 -8.01
C ALA A 47 11.60 5.15 -7.42
N THR A 48 10.55 5.80 -7.89
CA THR A 48 9.18 5.40 -7.59
C THR A 48 8.87 4.12 -8.33
N VAL A 49 8.54 3.08 -7.57
CA VAL A 49 8.22 1.74 -8.07
C VAL A 49 6.71 1.58 -8.14
N ILE A 50 5.97 2.07 -7.15
CA ILE A 50 4.51 2.05 -7.11
C ILE A 50 4.02 3.46 -6.80
N ASP A 51 3.02 3.93 -7.51
CA ASP A 51 2.31 5.18 -7.22
C ASP A 51 0.85 5.08 -7.66
N GLU A 52 0.14 4.13 -7.08
CA GLU A 52 -1.12 3.62 -7.60
C GLU A 52 -2.27 3.74 -6.59
N ALA A 53 -3.49 3.86 -7.10
CA ALA A 53 -4.68 3.87 -6.27
C ALA A 53 -4.97 2.49 -5.66
N LEU A 54 -5.42 2.48 -4.42
CA LEU A 54 -5.98 1.31 -3.75
C LEU A 54 -7.50 1.34 -3.93
N GLU A 55 -8.07 0.19 -4.27
CA GLU A 55 -9.51 -0.01 -4.31
C GLU A 55 -10.06 -0.10 -2.88
N ILE A 56 -11.05 0.73 -2.53
CA ILE A 56 -11.70 0.66 -1.23
C ILE A 56 -12.80 -0.39 -1.31
N LEU A 57 -12.63 -1.51 -0.59
CA LEU A 57 -13.61 -2.60 -0.53
C LEU A 57 -14.67 -2.35 0.54
N ASP A 58 -14.27 -1.81 1.69
CA ASP A 58 -15.17 -1.43 2.78
C ASP A 58 -14.69 -0.13 3.41
N ALA A 59 -15.41 0.95 3.10
CA ALA A 59 -15.10 2.28 3.61
C ALA A 59 -15.32 2.43 5.13
N THR A 60 -16.17 1.59 5.73
CA THR A 60 -16.44 1.64 7.18
C THR A 60 -15.42 0.84 7.98
N ALA A 61 -14.98 -0.29 7.43
CA ALA A 61 -13.93 -1.11 8.03
C ALA A 61 -12.50 -0.66 7.67
N GLY A 62 -12.35 0.37 6.81
CA GLY A 62 -11.05 0.82 6.34
C GLY A 62 -10.34 -0.21 5.48
N LEU A 63 -11.08 -1.10 4.82
CA LEU A 63 -10.53 -2.19 4.01
C LEU A 63 -10.23 -1.70 2.59
N CYS A 64 -8.97 -1.81 2.21
CA CYS A 64 -8.47 -1.47 0.89
C CYS A 64 -7.79 -2.67 0.23
N GLN A 65 -7.70 -2.63 -1.09
CA GLN A 65 -7.06 -3.63 -1.91
C GLN A 65 -6.14 -2.99 -2.95
N PHE A 66 -4.92 -3.49 -3.03
CA PHE A 66 -4.04 -3.27 -4.16
C PHE A 66 -4.19 -4.42 -5.14
N SER A 67 -4.65 -4.10 -6.35
CA SER A 67 -4.65 -5.00 -7.49
C SER A 67 -3.51 -4.58 -8.41
N ARG A 68 -2.55 -5.47 -8.63
CA ARG A 68 -1.40 -5.17 -9.47
C ARG A 68 -1.75 -5.43 -10.93
N GLU A 69 -1.50 -4.48 -11.81
CA GLU A 69 -1.42 -4.75 -13.24
C GLU A 69 -0.10 -5.43 -13.60
N VAL A 70 -0.12 -6.27 -14.64
CA VAL A 70 1.04 -7.05 -15.08
C VAL A 70 2.13 -6.09 -15.60
N GLY A 71 3.10 -5.76 -14.75
CA GLY A 71 4.17 -4.81 -15.09
C GLY A 71 5.39 -4.83 -14.16
N ASP A 72 6.56 -5.03 -14.76
CA ASP A 72 7.90 -4.44 -14.59
C ASP A 72 8.47 -3.99 -13.23
N TYR A 73 8.02 -4.52 -12.09
CA TYR A 73 8.85 -4.34 -10.88
C TYR A 73 10.14 -5.15 -11.01
N LEU A 74 11.27 -4.42 -11.05
CA LEU A 74 12.62 -4.96 -11.14
C LEU A 74 12.94 -5.86 -9.92
N GLN A 75 13.70 -6.91 -10.16
CA GLN A 75 13.99 -8.02 -9.24
C GLN A 75 14.55 -7.56 -7.89
N GLY A 76 14.08 -8.18 -6.80
CA GLY A 76 14.73 -8.13 -5.48
C GLY A 76 14.75 -6.75 -4.82
N ASP A 77 13.98 -5.79 -5.33
CA ASP A 77 14.05 -4.43 -4.86
C ASP A 77 13.35 -4.30 -3.51
N ARG A 78 14.14 -3.96 -2.48
CA ARG A 78 13.61 -3.64 -1.16
C ARG A 78 13.08 -2.23 -1.24
N CYS A 79 11.76 -2.09 -1.18
CA CYS A 79 11.11 -0.79 -1.25
C CYS A 79 10.74 -0.30 0.15
N LYS A 80 10.72 1.03 0.30
CA LYS A 80 9.98 1.70 1.37
C LYS A 80 8.63 2.11 0.81
N ALA A 81 7.56 1.85 1.55
CA ALA A 81 6.21 2.16 1.11
C ALA A 81 5.44 2.98 2.14
N GLU A 82 4.55 3.81 1.65
CA GLU A 82 3.60 4.62 2.40
C GLU A 82 2.21 4.47 1.78
N ILE A 83 1.18 4.53 2.61
CA ILE A 83 -0.20 4.61 2.18
C ILE A 83 -0.68 6.04 2.42
N ILE A 84 -1.09 6.71 1.36
CA ILE A 84 -1.57 8.09 1.39
C ILE A 84 -3.08 8.06 1.27
N VAL A 85 -3.77 8.55 2.30
CA VAL A 85 -5.22 8.72 2.32
C VAL A 85 -5.53 10.20 2.15
N THR A 86 -6.28 10.54 1.10
CA THR A 86 -6.82 11.88 0.88
C THR A 86 -8.31 11.84 1.17
N PHE A 87 -8.76 12.48 2.24
CA PHE A 87 -10.17 12.51 2.63
C PHE A 87 -10.95 13.52 1.77
N GLY A 88 -12.27 13.35 1.66
CA GLY A 88 -13.13 14.24 0.86
C GLY A 88 -13.15 15.71 1.32
N ASN A 89 -12.64 16.01 2.52
CA ASN A 89 -12.44 17.38 3.01
C ASN A 89 -11.06 17.97 2.62
N GLY A 90 -10.26 17.25 1.84
CA GLY A 90 -8.90 17.64 1.43
C GLY A 90 -7.81 17.36 2.46
N ALA A 91 -8.14 16.80 3.64
CA ALA A 91 -7.14 16.38 4.59
C ALA A 91 -6.35 15.17 4.05
N VAL A 92 -5.05 15.11 4.36
CA VAL A 92 -4.17 14.02 3.94
C VAL A 92 -3.59 13.33 5.17
N LEU A 93 -3.67 12.00 5.20
CA LEU A 93 -3.02 11.14 6.18
C LEU A 93 -2.03 10.22 5.47
N VAL A 94 -0.79 10.20 5.94
CA VAL A 94 0.26 9.30 5.46
C VAL A 94 0.50 8.23 6.51
N LEU A 95 0.46 6.96 6.09
CA LEU A 95 0.66 5.79 6.92
C LEU A 95 1.92 5.01 6.47
N PRO A 96 2.75 4.54 7.40
CA PRO A 96 2.66 4.79 8.85
C PRO A 96 3.00 6.25 9.19
N THR A 97 2.51 6.74 10.34
CA THR A 97 2.83 8.11 10.81
C THR A 97 4.29 8.31 11.19
N THR A 98 5.02 7.20 11.39
CA THR A 98 6.47 7.18 11.65
C THR A 98 7.11 6.09 10.81
N GLY A 99 8.19 6.43 10.09
CA GLY A 99 8.94 5.48 9.28
C GLY A 99 8.24 5.15 7.96
N TYR A 100 8.25 3.88 7.57
CA TYR A 100 7.66 3.39 6.33
C TYR A 100 7.36 1.88 6.44
N TYR A 101 6.45 1.38 5.61
CA TYR A 101 6.29 -0.06 5.41
C TYR A 101 7.47 -0.61 4.60
N SER A 102 7.91 -1.82 4.93
CA SER A 102 8.85 -2.55 4.08
C SER A 102 8.06 -3.30 3.02
N LEU A 103 8.38 -3.06 1.74
CA LEU A 103 7.77 -3.76 0.62
C LEU A 103 8.85 -4.60 -0.07
N ILE A 104 8.61 -5.91 -0.16
CA ILE A 104 9.54 -6.87 -0.74
C ILE A 104 8.87 -7.54 -1.95
N ILE A 105 9.58 -7.53 -3.07
CA ILE A 105 9.15 -8.17 -4.31
C ILE A 105 10.06 -9.38 -4.56
N GLU A 106 9.49 -10.56 -4.37
CA GLU A 106 10.18 -11.84 -4.57
C GLU A 106 9.94 -12.40 -5.97
N ASP A 107 10.85 -13.25 -6.42
CA ASP A 107 10.63 -14.02 -7.63
C ASP A 107 9.60 -15.13 -7.42
N SER A 108 8.77 -15.36 -8.44
CA SER A 108 8.07 -16.63 -8.55
C SER A 108 9.08 -17.75 -8.78
N LEU A 109 8.84 -18.92 -8.18
CA LEU A 109 9.59 -20.15 -8.46
C LEU A 109 8.94 -20.99 -9.57
N ALA A 110 7.82 -20.51 -10.13
CA ALA A 110 7.03 -21.17 -11.16
C ALA A 110 7.41 -20.69 -12.58
#